data_AF-A0A9N9BU38-F1
#
_entry.id   AF-A0A9N9BU38-F1
#
_cell.length_a   1.000
_cell.length_b   1.000
_cell.length_c   1.000
_cell.angle_alpha   90.00
_cell.angle_beta   90.00
_cell.angle_gamma   90.00
#
_symmetry.space_group_name_H-M   'P 1'
#
loop_
_entity.id
_entity.type
_entity.pdbx_description
1 polymer ?
#
loop_
_entity_poly.entity_id
_entity_poly.type
_entity_poly.pdbx_seq_one_letter_code
_entity_poly.pdbx_strand_id
1 'polypeptide(L)'
;LPHLLDKAEKTGRKEKLRWYYYSEEYEKKVVTLRSENNISDQMARTQVYDEMELYLPGKKREYLRKMTQKAKNIYTLFKGIGIDKIGVVTSSADAISRLTDAQILNIINLYTEETDQISKIDLREQLFTRT
;
A
#
# COMPACT_ATOMS: atom_id res chain seq x y z
N LEU A 1 17.86 25.48 3.23
CA LEU A 1 17.97 24.17 2.55
C LEU A 1 17.43 23.00 3.42
N PRO A 2 17.84 22.81 4.69
CA PRO A 2 17.36 21.67 5.50
C PRO A 2 15.84 21.63 5.73
N HIS A 3 15.23 22.79 6.00
CA HIS A 3 13.78 22.89 6.20
C HIS A 3 12.95 22.58 4.94
N LEU A 4 13.51 22.78 3.74
CA LEU A 4 12.84 22.48 2.48
C LEU A 4 12.82 20.97 2.22
N LEU A 5 13.92 20.29 2.52
CA LEU A 5 14.05 18.84 2.42
C LEU A 5 13.12 18.14 3.41
N ASP A 6 13.13 18.55 4.68
CA ASP A 6 12.21 18.04 5.70
C ASP A 6 10.73 18.22 5.30
N LYS A 7 10.38 19.38 4.76
CA LYS A 7 9.02 19.62 4.25
C LYS A 7 8.66 18.71 3.08
N ALA A 8 9.59 18.46 2.17
CA ALA A 8 9.39 17.58 1.02
C ALA A 8 9.19 16.12 1.46
N GLU A 9 10.04 15.62 2.36
CA GLU A 9 9.95 14.27 2.92
C GLU A 9 8.63 14.04 3.66
N LYS A 10 8.24 14.99 4.53
CA LYS A 10 6.95 14.96 5.22
C LYS A 10 5.77 14.95 4.25
N THR A 11 5.86 15.71 3.16
CA THR A 11 4.81 15.76 2.13
C THR A 11 4.71 14.43 1.38
N GLY A 12 5.83 13.86 0.95
CA GLY A 12 5.86 12.56 0.27
C GLY A 12 5.37 11.41 1.17
N ARG A 13 5.72 11.42 2.46
CA ARG A 13 5.20 10.46 3.45
C ARG A 13 3.68 10.58 3.60
N LYS A 14 3.15 11.79 3.74
CA LYS A 14 1.71 12.04 3.83
C LYS A 14 0.96 11.57 2.59
N GLU A 15 1.54 11.78 1.41
CA GLU A 15 0.92 11.33 0.16
C GLU A 15 0.81 9.80 0.10
N LYS A 16 1.90 9.07 0.41
CA LYS A 16 1.90 7.60 0.46
C LYS A 16 0.88 7.05 1.47
N LEU A 17 0.80 7.64 2.67
CA LEU A 17 -0.19 7.25 3.68
C LEU A 17 -1.63 7.47 3.20
N ARG A 18 -1.91 8.58 2.52
CA ARG A 18 -3.24 8.84 1.97
C ARG A 18 -3.66 7.76 0.99
N TRP A 19 -2.76 7.32 0.10
CA TRP A 19 -3.04 6.26 -0.85
C TRP A 19 -3.18 4.89 -0.17
N TYR A 20 -2.33 4.59 0.80
CA TYR A 20 -2.40 3.37 1.58
C TYR A 20 -3.76 3.19 2.23
N TYR A 21 -4.20 4.16 3.04
CA TYR A 21 -5.48 4.09 3.75
C TYR A 21 -6.69 4.11 2.81
N TYR A 22 -6.63 4.89 1.72
CA TYR A 22 -7.68 4.86 0.71
C TYR A 22 -7.89 3.43 0.15
N SER A 23 -6.82 2.73 -0.22
CA SER A 23 -6.93 1.39 -0.79
C SER A 23 -7.34 0.36 0.26
N GLU A 24 -6.88 0.51 1.50
CA GLU A 24 -7.25 -0.37 2.60
C GLU A 24 -8.77 -0.31 2.84
N GLU A 25 -9.33 0.89 2.98
CA GLU A 25 -10.76 1.07 3.20
C GLU A 25 -11.58 0.65 1.98
N TYR A 26 -11.08 0.88 0.76
CA TYR A 26 -11.70 0.38 -0.46
C TYR A 26 -11.82 -1.15 -0.45
N GLU A 27 -10.74 -1.88 -0.19
CA GLU A 27 -10.76 -3.35 -0.17
C GLU A 27 -11.60 -3.89 0.98
N LYS A 28 -11.55 -3.29 2.18
CA LYS A 28 -12.44 -3.65 3.30
C LYS A 28 -13.91 -3.55 2.88
N LYS A 29 -14.29 -2.45 2.25
CA LYS A 29 -15.66 -2.22 1.79
C LYS A 29 -16.10 -3.22 0.72
N VAL A 30 -15.22 -3.55 -0.22
CA VAL A 30 -15.48 -4.60 -1.21
C VAL A 30 -15.73 -5.94 -0.51
N VAL A 31 -14.88 -6.32 0.45
CA VAL A 31 -15.04 -7.57 1.22
C VAL A 31 -16.36 -7.58 1.98
N THR A 32 -16.69 -6.49 2.70
CA THR A 32 -17.96 -6.35 3.42
C THR A 32 -19.16 -6.53 2.49
N LEU A 33 -19.21 -5.82 1.37
CA LEU A 33 -20.31 -5.92 0.41
C LEU A 33 -20.46 -7.33 -0.18
N ARG A 34 -19.34 -8.00 -0.48
CA ARG A 34 -19.35 -9.38 -0.97
C ARG A 34 -19.94 -10.33 0.07
N SER A 35 -19.53 -10.19 1.33
CA SER A 35 -19.98 -11.04 2.43
C SER A 35 -21.44 -10.80 2.80
N GLU A 36 -21.87 -9.55 2.90
CA GLU A 36 -23.24 -9.18 3.31
C GLU A 36 -24.27 -9.50 2.23
N ASN A 37 -23.95 -9.26 0.96
CA ASN A 37 -24.91 -9.38 -0.14
C ASN A 37 -24.72 -10.67 -0.96
N ASN A 38 -23.71 -11.49 -0.63
CA ASN A 38 -23.34 -12.70 -1.39
C ASN A 38 -23.19 -12.43 -2.91
N ILE A 39 -22.53 -11.32 -3.25
CA ILE A 39 -22.32 -10.88 -4.64
C ILE A 39 -20.90 -11.16 -5.13
N SER A 40 -20.74 -11.17 -6.46
CA SER A 40 -19.44 -11.30 -7.07
C SER A 40 -18.54 -10.12 -6.74
N ASP A 41 -17.22 -10.35 -6.81
CA ASP A 41 -16.22 -9.31 -6.61
C ASP A 41 -16.39 -8.13 -7.56
N GLN A 42 -16.72 -8.41 -8.83
CA GLN A 42 -17.00 -7.38 -9.82
C GLN A 42 -18.23 -6.54 -9.45
N MET A 43 -19.30 -7.16 -8.94
CA MET A 43 -20.50 -6.46 -8.50
C MET A 43 -20.22 -5.58 -7.27
N ALA A 44 -19.51 -6.12 -6.28
CA ALA A 44 -19.13 -5.35 -5.08
C ALA A 44 -18.28 -4.13 -5.44
N ARG A 45 -17.24 -4.29 -6.28
CA ARG A 45 -16.42 -3.16 -6.76
C ARG A 45 -17.26 -2.14 -7.54
N THR A 46 -18.23 -2.61 -8.33
CA THR A 46 -19.16 -1.74 -9.06
C THR A 46 -19.95 -0.88 -8.07
N GLN A 47 -20.55 -1.47 -7.04
CA GLN A 47 -21.30 -0.74 -6.01
C GLN A 47 -20.41 0.26 -5.24
N VAL A 48 -19.17 -0.09 -4.91
CA VAL A 48 -18.24 0.87 -4.28
C VAL A 48 -18.00 2.08 -5.20
N TYR A 49 -17.79 1.86 -6.49
CA TYR A 49 -17.63 2.98 -7.44
C TYR A 49 -18.90 3.81 -7.59
N ASP A 50 -20.08 3.18 -7.63
CA ASP A 50 -21.36 3.89 -7.71
C ASP A 50 -21.54 4.81 -6.49
N GLU A 51 -21.20 4.32 -5.30
CA GLU A 51 -21.22 5.12 -4.09
C GLU A 51 -20.20 6.27 -4.11
N MET A 52 -18.98 6.03 -4.59
CA MET A 52 -17.97 7.07 -4.74
C MET A 52 -18.40 8.19 -5.71
N GLU A 53 -19.10 7.83 -6.78
CA GLU A 53 -19.64 8.79 -7.75
C GLU A 53 -20.69 9.72 -7.11
N LEU A 54 -21.49 9.21 -6.16
CA LEU A 54 -22.46 10.03 -5.40
C LEU A 54 -21.77 11.12 -4.59
N TYR A 55 -20.62 10.81 -3.96
CA TYR A 55 -19.87 11.78 -3.16
C TYR A 55 -18.93 12.68 -3.98
N LEU A 56 -18.63 12.32 -5.22
CA LEU A 56 -17.72 13.03 -6.10
C LEU A 56 -18.38 13.38 -7.45
N PRO A 57 -19.47 14.17 -7.43
CA PRO A 57 -20.21 14.49 -8.66
C PRO A 57 -19.29 15.16 -9.68
N GLY A 58 -19.38 14.71 -10.94
CA GLY A 58 -18.56 15.20 -12.04
C GLY A 58 -17.21 14.48 -12.24
N LYS A 59 -16.83 13.55 -11.34
CA LYS A 59 -15.69 12.65 -11.59
C LYS A 59 -16.15 11.43 -12.40
N LYS A 60 -15.45 11.15 -13.50
CA LYS A 60 -15.71 9.97 -14.33
C LYS A 60 -15.27 8.69 -13.61
N ARG A 61 -16.01 7.60 -13.77
CA ARG A 61 -15.65 6.27 -13.24
C ARG A 61 -14.23 5.84 -13.60
N GLU A 62 -13.79 6.12 -14.82
CA GLU A 62 -12.45 5.79 -15.29
C GLU A 62 -11.36 6.48 -14.45
N TYR A 63 -11.60 7.72 -14.03
CA TYR A 63 -10.70 8.44 -13.13
C TYR A 63 -10.63 7.76 -11.76
N LEU A 64 -11.78 7.34 -11.20
CA LEU A 64 -11.82 6.60 -9.95
C LEU A 64 -11.03 5.29 -10.07
N ARG A 65 -11.25 4.51 -11.13
CA ARG A 65 -10.51 3.27 -11.38
C ARG A 65 -8.99 3.47 -11.45
N LYS A 66 -8.53 4.51 -12.16
CA LYS A 66 -7.08 4.84 -12.24
C LYS A 66 -6.51 5.18 -10.86
N MET A 67 -7.26 5.93 -10.05
CA MET A 67 -6.87 6.30 -8.69
C MET A 67 -6.84 5.09 -7.77
N THR A 68 -7.82 4.19 -7.87
CA THR A 68 -7.85 2.92 -7.14
C THR A 68 -6.68 2.03 -7.52
N GLN A 69 -6.34 1.93 -8.81
CA GLN A 69 -5.18 1.16 -9.25
C GLN A 69 -3.86 1.74 -8.71
N LYS A 70 -3.69 3.07 -8.74
CA LYS A 70 -2.53 3.74 -8.11
C LYS A 70 -2.42 3.38 -6.64
N ALA A 71 -3.53 3.43 -5.92
CA ALA A 71 -3.57 3.15 -4.49
C ALA A 71 -3.33 1.68 -4.16
N LYS A 72 -3.85 0.75 -4.98
CA LYS A 72 -3.67 -0.70 -4.84
C LYS A 72 -2.19 -1.06 -4.77
N ASN A 73 -1.39 -0.54 -5.69
CA ASN A 73 0.04 -0.87 -5.76
C ASN A 73 0.80 -0.41 -4.51
N ILE A 74 0.48 0.79 -4.02
CA ILE A 74 1.05 1.33 -2.78
C ILE A 74 0.62 0.48 -1.58
N TYR A 75 -0.65 0.13 -1.49
CA TYR A 75 -1.18 -0.69 -0.40
C TYR A 75 -0.56 -2.09 -0.39
N THR A 76 -0.54 -2.79 -1.51
CA THR A 76 0.02 -4.15 -1.61
C THR A 76 1.48 -4.16 -1.16
N LEU A 77 2.30 -3.22 -1.65
CA LEU A 77 3.71 -3.12 -1.26
C LEU A 77 3.87 -2.94 0.25
N PHE A 78 3.25 -1.91 0.83
CA PHE A 78 3.43 -1.57 2.24
C PHE A 78 2.68 -2.51 3.20
N LYS A 79 1.65 -3.22 2.72
CA LYS A 79 1.07 -4.34 3.48
C LYS A 79 2.05 -5.51 3.58
N GLY A 80 2.81 -5.77 2.52
CA GLY A 80 3.81 -6.83 2.48
C GLY A 80 5.07 -6.52 3.29
N ILE A 81 5.65 -5.32 3.13
CA ILE A 81 6.91 -4.96 3.80
C ILE A 81 6.75 -4.24 5.14
N GLY A 82 5.51 -3.85 5.50
CA GLY A 82 5.20 -3.11 6.72
C GLY A 82 4.87 -1.63 6.48
N ILE A 83 3.84 -1.15 7.17
CA ILE A 83 3.39 0.26 7.08
C ILE A 83 4.42 1.24 7.64
N ASP A 84 5.26 0.80 8.59
CA ASP A 84 6.35 1.58 9.15
C ASP A 84 7.39 1.95 8.08
N LYS A 85 7.50 1.16 7.00
CA LYS A 85 8.40 1.43 5.88
C LYS A 85 7.97 2.58 4.98
N ILE A 86 6.74 3.08 5.10
CA ILE A 86 6.26 4.22 4.29
C ILE A 86 7.15 5.45 4.47
N GLY A 87 7.66 5.67 5.69
CA GLY A 87 8.57 6.78 6.01
C GLY A 87 10.02 6.55 5.58
N VAL A 88 10.40 5.29 5.31
CA VAL A 88 11.78 4.88 4.99
C VAL A 88 12.00 4.78 3.49
N VAL A 89 11.01 4.23 2.75
CA VAL A 89 11.09 4.09 1.30
C VAL A 89 11.13 5.48 0.65
N THR A 90 12.25 5.82 0.01
CA THR A 90 12.46 7.14 -0.60
C THR A 90 11.72 7.33 -1.92
N SER A 91 11.29 6.24 -2.57
CA SER A 91 10.49 6.29 -3.79
C SER A 91 9.18 7.06 -3.59
N SER A 92 8.80 7.85 -4.60
CA SER A 92 7.54 8.59 -4.59
C SER A 92 6.34 7.64 -4.76
N ALA A 93 5.16 8.11 -4.33
CA ALA A 93 3.91 7.38 -4.56
C ALA A 93 3.69 7.08 -6.06
N ASP A 94 4.02 8.04 -6.94
CA ASP A 94 3.91 7.84 -8.38
C ASP A 94 4.87 6.78 -8.91
N ALA A 95 6.13 6.75 -8.43
CA ALA A 95 7.08 5.73 -8.83
C ALA A 95 6.62 4.32 -8.42
N ILE A 96 6.15 4.18 -7.18
CA ILE A 96 5.61 2.91 -6.66
C ILE A 96 4.37 2.50 -7.46
N SER A 97 3.51 3.46 -7.82
CA SER A 97 2.27 3.16 -8.55
C SER A 97 2.49 2.56 -9.94
N ARG A 98 3.67 2.78 -10.55
CA ARG A 98 4.03 2.22 -11.86
C ARG A 98 4.55 0.79 -11.81
N LEU A 99 4.79 0.24 -10.61
CA LEU A 99 5.22 -1.14 -10.48
C LEU A 99 4.11 -2.10 -10.93
N THR A 100 4.49 -3.20 -11.57
CA THR A 100 3.58 -4.30 -11.85
C THR A 100 3.37 -5.16 -10.61
N ASP A 101 2.28 -5.94 -10.59
CA ASP A 101 1.99 -6.88 -9.50
C ASP A 101 3.18 -7.85 -9.26
N ALA A 102 3.85 -8.30 -10.33
CA ALA A 102 5.04 -9.15 -10.25
C ALA A 102 6.25 -8.42 -9.65
N GLN A 103 6.48 -7.15 -10.02
CA GLN A 103 7.55 -6.35 -9.43
C GLN A 103 7.33 -6.10 -7.95
N ILE A 104 6.10 -5.80 -7.54
CA ILE A 104 5.73 -5.63 -6.13
C ILE A 104 5.99 -6.93 -5.36
N LEU A 105 5.55 -8.07 -5.88
CA LEU A 105 5.76 -9.36 -5.25
C LEU A 105 7.25 -9.68 -5.08
N ASN A 106 8.06 -9.43 -6.11
CA ASN A 106 9.50 -9.63 -6.03
C ASN A 106 10.14 -8.75 -4.95
N ILE A 107 9.74 -7.48 -4.83
CA ILE A 107 10.24 -6.58 -3.78
C ILE A 107 9.86 -7.11 -2.39
N ILE A 108 8.62 -7.56 -2.20
CA ILE A 108 8.15 -8.11 -0.92
C ILE A 108 8.96 -9.36 -0.55
N ASN A 109 9.16 -10.27 -1.50
CA ASN A 109 9.91 -11.51 -1.27
C ASN A 109 11.36 -11.21 -0.90
N LEU A 110 12.05 -10.36 -1.66
CA LEU A 110 13.42 -9.95 -1.36
C LEU A 110 13.53 -9.32 0.04
N TYR A 111 12.59 -8.42 0.38
CA TYR A 111 12.57 -7.80 1.69
C TYR A 111 12.37 -8.82 2.82
N THR A 112 11.46 -9.77 2.63
CA THR A 112 11.16 -10.81 3.63
C THR A 112 12.37 -11.73 3.84
N GLU A 113 13.00 -12.18 2.75
CA GLU A 113 14.21 -13.02 2.79
C GLU A 113 15.37 -12.34 3.52
N GLU A 114 15.59 -11.04 3.27
CA GLU A 114 16.61 -10.26 3.97
C GLU A 114 16.32 -10.16 5.47
N THR A 115 15.05 -9.90 5.84
CA THR A 115 14.66 -9.81 7.27
C THR A 115 14.81 -11.14 8.00
N ASP A 116 14.53 -12.26 7.32
CA ASP A 116 14.71 -13.61 7.87
C ASP A 116 16.19 -13.96 8.07
N GLN A 117 17.08 -13.48 7.20
CA GLN A 117 18.51 -13.68 7.36
C GLN A 117 19.07 -12.85 8.53
N ILE A 118 18.67 -11.58 8.64
CA ILE A 118 19.10 -10.68 9.72
C ILE A 118 18.68 -11.24 11.08
N SER A 119 17.44 -11.70 11.22
CA SER A 119 16.94 -12.26 12.48
C SER A 119 17.69 -13.54 12.89
N LYS A 120 18.08 -14.39 11.94
CA LYS A 120 18.91 -15.58 12.21
C LYS A 120 20.33 -15.23 12.67
N ILE A 121 20.92 -14.16 12.15
CA ILE A 121 22.25 -13.69 12.57
C ILE A 121 22.19 -13.15 14.00
N ASP A 122 21.23 -12.28 14.30
CA ASP A 122 21.05 -11.70 15.65
C ASP A 122 20.86 -12.79 16.71
N LEU A 123 20.02 -13.80 16.44
CA LEU A 123 19.85 -14.95 17.33
C LEU A 123 21.15 -15.74 17.56
N ARG A 124 22.01 -15.88 16.53
CA ARG A 124 23.31 -16.56 16.68
C ARG A 124 24.27 -15.77 17.54
N GLU A 125 24.35 -14.45 17.36
CA GLU A 125 25.22 -13.57 18.16
C GLU A 125 24.79 -13.55 19.65
N GLN A 126 23.49 -13.52 19.92
CA GLN A 126 22.95 -13.60 21.29
C GLN A 126 23.25 -14.93 21.99
N LEU A 127 23.28 -16.04 21.26
CA LEU A 127 23.66 -17.35 21.81
C LEU A 127 25.17 -17.42 22.08
N PHE A 128 25.99 -16.86 21.21
CA PHE A 128 27.45 -16.87 21.34
C PHE A 128 27.96 -16.04 22.54
N THR A 129 27.29 -14.93 22.84
CA THR A 129 27.64 -14.03 23.97
C THR A 129 27.20 -14.54 25.35
N ARG A 130 26.44 -15.65 25.41
CA ARG A 130 25.96 -16.27 26.66
C ARG A 130 26.78 -17.47 27.13
N THR A 131 27.82 -17.85 26.39
CA THR A 131 28.81 -18.90 26.73
C THR A 131 30.13 -18.29 27.16
#